data_AF-A0A2K3JRP2-F1
#
_entry.id   AF-A0A2K3JRP2-F1
#
_cell.length_a   1.000
_cell.length_b   1.000
_cell.length_c   1.000
_cell.angle_alpha   90.00
_cell.angle_beta   90.00
_cell.angle_gamma   90.00
#
_symmetry.space_group_name_H-M   'P 1'
#
loop_
_entity.id
_entity.type
_entity.pdbx_description
1 polymer ?
#
loop_
_entity_poly.entity_id
_entity_poly.type
_entity_poly.pdbx_seq_one_letter_code
_entity_poly.pdbx_strand_id
1 'polypeptide(L)' 'DLTGNTGFSKTEEGAAHPVRLALLPNDGPSGIFYIRNEVSSF' A
#
# COMPACT_ATOMS: atom_id res chain seq x y z
N ASP A 1 8.03 11.85 -7.99
CA ASP A 1 7.21 10.72 -8.46
C ASP A 1 7.64 9.46 -7.70
N LEU A 2 6.67 8.77 -7.12
CA LEU A 2 6.87 7.58 -6.28
C LEU A 2 7.30 6.36 -7.11
N THR A 3 7.07 6.38 -8.42
CA THR A 3 7.41 5.27 -9.34
C THR A 3 8.62 5.56 -10.24
N GLY A 4 9.28 6.72 -10.10
CA GLY A 4 10.42 7.11 -10.97
C GLY A 4 10.10 7.16 -12.47
N ASN A 5 8.82 7.26 -12.83
CA ASN A 5 8.20 7.16 -14.15
C ASN A 5 8.43 5.80 -14.85
N THR A 6 8.81 4.77 -14.10
CA THR A 6 9.09 3.44 -14.62
C THR A 6 8.07 2.39 -14.18
N GLY A 7 7.16 2.76 -13.27
CA GLY A 7 6.10 1.87 -12.77
C GLY A 7 4.95 1.69 -13.75
N PHE A 8 4.36 0.48 -13.76
CA PHE A 8 3.18 0.13 -14.56
C PHE A 8 1.89 0.85 -14.12
N SER A 9 1.84 1.30 -12.86
CA SER A 9 0.69 2.01 -12.29
C SER A 9 1.02 3.48 -12.12
N LYS A 10 -0.01 4.33 -12.23
CA LYS A 10 0.15 5.77 -11.99
C LYS A 10 0.57 6.02 -10.54
N THR A 11 1.23 7.14 -10.30
CA THR A 11 1.70 7.54 -8.96
C THR A 11 0.56 7.54 -7.94
N GLU A 12 -0.62 8.00 -8.34
CA GLU A 12 -1.82 8.04 -7.50
C GLU A 12 -2.31 6.63 -7.13
N GLU A 13 -2.31 5.71 -8.10
CA GLU A 13 -2.73 4.32 -7.90
C GLU A 13 -1.76 3.59 -6.95
N GLY A 14 -0.45 3.79 -7.13
CA GLY A 14 0.57 3.19 -6.27
C GLY A 14 0.55 3.75 -4.84
N ALA A 15 0.25 5.05 -4.67
CA ALA A 15 0.20 5.70 -3.37
C ALA A 15 -1.05 5.37 -2.55
N ALA A 16 -2.16 4.98 -3.19
CA ALA A 16 -3.42 4.71 -2.50
C ALA A 16 -3.29 3.61 -1.41
N HIS A 17 -2.48 2.58 -1.66
CA HIS A 17 -2.32 1.44 -0.75
C HIS A 17 -1.58 1.80 0.55
N PRO A 18 -0.37 2.39 0.53
CA PRO A 18 0.29 2.82 1.76
C PRO A 18 -0.50 3.90 2.51
N VAL A 19 -1.18 4.81 1.80
CA VAL A 19 -2.06 5.81 2.44
C VAL A 19 -3.20 5.15 3.20
N ARG A 20 -3.85 4.13 2.61
CA ARG A 20 -4.89 3.36 3.29
C ARG A 20 -4.37 2.71 4.59
N LEU A 21 -3.17 2.13 4.56
CA LEU A 21 -2.55 1.51 5.74
C LEU A 21 -2.21 2.54 6.82
N ALA A 22 -1.72 3.72 6.44
CA ALA A 22 -1.42 4.81 7.37
C ALA A 22 -2.67 5.38 8.05
N LEU A 23 -3.85 5.21 7.44
CA LEU A 23 -5.14 5.69 7.94
C LEU A 23 -5.97 4.60 8.63
N LEU A 24 -5.41 3.41 8.88
CA LEU A 24 -6.11 2.38 9.62
C LEU A 24 -6.41 2.85 11.06
N PRO A 25 -7.58 2.49 11.62
CA PRO A 25 -7.86 2.75 13.02
C PRO A 25 -6.84 2.03 13.92
N ASN A 26 -6.66 2.51 15.16
CA ASN A 26 -5.69 1.95 16.10
C ASN A 26 -5.89 0.45 16.40
N ASP A 27 -7.12 -0.05 16.24
CA ASP A 27 -7.45 -1.48 16.39
C ASP A 27 -7.20 -2.29 15.09
N GLY A 28 -6.51 -1.69 14.12
CA GLY A 28 -6.15 -2.30 12.85
C GLY A 28 -5.04 -3.36 12.99
N PRO A 29 -4.92 -4.27 12.02
CA PRO A 29 -3.93 -5.33 12.06
C PRO A 29 -2.50 -4.76 11.93
N SER A 30 -1.57 -5.34 12.68
CA SER A 30 -0.14 -4.99 12.65
C SER A 30 0.72 -6.23 12.39
N GLY A 31 1.92 -6.02 11.83
CA GLY A 31 2.89 -7.10 11.57
C GLY A 31 2.55 -8.02 10.39
N ILE A 32 1.66 -7.60 9.49
CA ILE A 32 1.24 -8.38 8.32
C ILE A 32 1.70 -7.75 7.02
N PHE A 33 1.91 -8.58 6.00
CA PHE A 33 2.33 -8.14 4.67
C PHE A 33 1.14 -7.98 3.74
N TYR A 34 1.14 -6.88 2.97
CA TYR A 34 0.11 -6.59 1.98
C TYR A 34 0.73 -6.45 0.59
N ILE A 35 0.14 -7.15 -0.39
CA ILE A 35 0.35 -6.86 -1.81
C ILE A 35 -0.87 -6.05 -2.27
N ARG A 36 -0.63 -4.76 -2.54
CA ARG A 36 -1.69 -3.78 -2.83
C ARG A 36 -2.69 -3.71 -1.67
N ASN A 37 -3.84 -4.34 -1.83
CA ASN A 37 -4.91 -4.34 -0.85
C ASN A 37 -5.10 -5.67 -0.13
N GLU A 38 -4.42 -6.73 -0.58
CA GLU A 38 -4.61 -8.12 -0.14
C GLU A 38 -3.51 -8.55 0.82
N VAL A 39 -3.87 -9.29 1.87
CA VAL A 39 -2.90 -9.92 2.78
C VAL A 39 -2.17 -11.03 2.02
N SER A 40 -0.85 -11.09 2.16
CA SER A 40 -0.03 -12.10 1.50
C SER A 40 0.97 -12.73 2.48
N SER A 41 1.51 -13.89 2.10
CA SER A 41 2.64 -14.48 2.81
C SER A 41 3.90 -13.66 2.59
N PHE A 42 4.79 -13.69 3.58
CA PHE A 42 6.15 -13.15 3.45
C PHE A 42 7.00 -13.97 2.47
#